data_AF-W1VPS8-F1
#
_entry.id   AF-W1VPS8-F1
#
_cell.length_a   1.000
_cell.length_b   1.000
_cell.length_c   1.000
_cell.angle_alpha   90.00
_cell.angle_beta   90.00
_cell.angle_gamma   90.00
#
_symmetry.space_group_name_H-M   'P 1'
#
loop_
_entity.id
_entity.type
_entity.pdbx_description
1 polymer ?
#
loop_
_entity_poly.entity_id
_entity_poly.type
_entity_poly.pdbx_seq_one_letter_code
_entity_poly.pdbx_strand_id
1 'polypeptide(L)'
;MQRRSESIVIAPPSQRPILAALTDLSAAGLLAPFQWLESTPGAGQAAGADDNPRVLRVSQGRTQVHSYSEVVGRHDLDLVRVIAVVPLGHPARDALDAMDELHYLNLPVAAGAHKQPVRVLVPWSPEPVEAVVGHPGWSNVMLSPEPTSDPAFPATAWWLTPEQIPAAA
;
A
#
# COMPACT_ATOMS: atom_id res chain seq x y z
N MET A 1 -11.81 -26.56 0.88
CA MET A 1 -10.41 -26.05 0.83
C MET A 1 -10.45 -24.61 1.31
N GLN A 2 -9.69 -24.29 2.35
CA GLN A 2 -9.57 -22.92 2.84
C GLN A 2 -8.70 -22.17 1.83
N ARG A 3 -9.24 -21.15 1.15
CA ARG A 3 -8.45 -20.41 0.16
C ARG A 3 -7.33 -19.67 0.88
N ARG A 4 -6.09 -19.89 0.49
CA ARG A 4 -4.96 -19.21 1.14
C ARG A 4 -4.70 -17.89 0.43
N SER A 5 -4.75 -16.80 1.21
CA SER A 5 -4.49 -15.46 0.70
C SER A 5 -3.33 -14.81 1.44
N GLU A 6 -2.49 -14.08 0.71
CA GLU A 6 -1.45 -13.22 1.27
C GLU A 6 -1.75 -11.76 0.92
N SER A 7 -1.38 -10.85 1.80
CA SER A 7 -1.51 -9.40 1.59
C SER A 7 -0.13 -8.78 1.60
N ILE A 8 0.21 -8.04 0.54
CA ILE A 8 1.47 -7.33 0.39
C ILE A 8 1.15 -5.85 0.29
N VAL A 9 1.60 -5.10 1.27
CA VAL A 9 1.48 -3.65 1.36
C VAL A 9 2.77 -3.05 0.82
N ILE A 10 2.67 -2.35 -0.31
CA ILE A 10 3.77 -1.61 -0.92
C ILE A 10 3.60 -0.15 -0.53
N ALA A 11 4.60 0.43 0.11
CA ALA A 11 4.50 1.79 0.58
C ALA A 11 5.87 2.46 0.58
N PRO A 12 5.93 3.77 0.35
CA PRO A 12 7.20 4.47 0.35
C PRO A 12 7.74 4.67 1.77
N PRO A 13 9.05 4.96 1.93
CA PRO A 13 9.69 5.08 3.24
C PRO A 13 9.01 6.10 4.16
N SER A 14 8.40 7.15 3.61
CA SER A 14 7.62 8.12 4.39
C SER A 14 6.45 7.53 5.17
N GLN A 15 5.96 6.35 4.76
CA GLN A 15 4.79 5.69 5.36
C GLN A 15 5.15 4.67 6.45
N ARG A 16 6.40 4.65 6.93
CA ARG A 16 6.79 3.88 8.13
C ARG A 16 5.91 4.12 9.37
N PRO A 17 5.34 5.32 9.62
CA PRO A 17 4.36 5.50 10.69
C PRO A 17 3.11 4.62 10.53
N ILE A 18 2.65 4.40 9.28
CA ILE A 18 1.55 3.46 9.00
C ILE A 18 1.98 2.03 9.34
N LEU A 19 3.20 1.62 8.96
CA LEU A 19 3.74 0.31 9.35
C LEU A 19 3.76 0.13 10.87
N ALA A 20 4.17 1.14 11.64
CA ALA A 20 4.16 1.10 13.09
C ALA A 20 2.74 0.88 13.64
N ALA A 21 1.77 1.69 13.21
CA ALA A 21 0.37 1.55 13.62
C ALA A 21 -0.23 0.18 13.24
N LEU A 22 0.04 -0.33 12.03
CA LEU A 22 -0.40 -1.67 11.62
C LEU A 22 0.29 -2.78 12.43
N THR A 23 1.54 -2.55 12.87
CA THR A 23 2.24 -3.49 13.75
C THR A 23 1.57 -3.55 15.12
N ASP A 24 1.17 -2.41 15.69
CA ASP A 24 0.44 -2.34 16.96
C ASP A 24 -0.93 -3.04 16.85
N LEU A 25 -1.67 -2.80 15.76
CA LEU A 25 -2.93 -3.51 15.49
C LEU A 25 -2.73 -5.01 15.29
N SER A 26 -1.62 -5.43 14.69
CA SER A 26 -1.24 -6.84 14.59
C SER A 26 -0.93 -7.45 15.97
N ALA A 27 -0.29 -6.69 16.88
CA ALA A 27 -0.04 -7.12 18.26
C ALA A 27 -1.34 -7.31 19.05
N ALA A 28 -2.35 -6.48 18.77
CA ALA A 28 -3.70 -6.59 19.34
C ALA A 28 -4.54 -7.73 18.72
N GLY A 29 -4.01 -8.46 17.73
CA GLY A 29 -4.73 -9.54 17.04
C GLY A 29 -5.83 -9.05 16.09
N LEU A 30 -5.84 -7.75 15.75
CA LEU A 30 -6.85 -7.14 14.87
C LEU A 30 -6.53 -7.33 13.38
N LEU A 31 -5.26 -7.64 13.06
CA LEU A 31 -4.81 -7.87 11.70
C LEU A 31 -4.31 -9.30 11.53
N ALA A 32 -4.72 -9.92 10.42
CA ALA A 32 -4.05 -11.11 9.91
C ALA A 32 -2.59 -10.77 9.53
N PRO A 33 -1.69 -11.77 9.50
CA PRO A 33 -0.32 -11.54 9.03
C PRO A 33 -0.30 -10.92 7.63
N PHE A 34 0.60 -9.97 7.42
CA PHE A 34 0.78 -9.29 6.14
C PHE A 34 2.26 -9.04 5.86
N GLN A 35 2.56 -8.66 4.64
CA GLN A 35 3.90 -8.37 4.17
C GLN A 35 3.99 -6.87 3.86
N TRP A 36 5.08 -6.24 4.27
CA TRP A 36 5.38 -4.86 3.97
C TRP A 36 6.58 -4.80 3.04
N LEU A 37 6.40 -4.21 1.87
CA LEU A 37 7.43 -3.94 0.90
C LEU A 37 7.65 -2.42 0.89
N GLU A 38 8.84 -1.99 1.29
CA GLU A 38 9.20 -0.58 1.17
C GLU A 38 9.57 -0.28 -0.29
N SER A 39 8.86 0.65 -0.92
CA SER A 39 9.06 0.96 -2.33
C SER A 39 10.31 1.82 -2.53
N THR A 40 10.96 1.62 -3.67
CA THR A 40 12.10 2.44 -4.10
C THR A 40 11.65 3.33 -5.26
N PRO A 41 11.76 4.67 -5.15
CA PRO A 41 11.41 5.57 -6.25
C PRO A 41 12.18 5.23 -7.53
N GLY A 42 11.48 5.15 -8.65
CA GLY A 42 12.08 4.85 -9.96
C GLY A 42 12.40 3.38 -10.20
N ALA A 43 11.91 2.47 -9.35
CA ALA A 43 12.01 1.02 -9.56
C ALA A 43 11.49 0.59 -10.94
N GLY A 44 10.44 1.22 -11.47
CA GLY A 44 9.89 0.92 -12.79
C GLY A 44 10.72 1.41 -13.98
N GLN A 45 11.75 2.22 -13.73
CA GLN A 45 12.60 2.83 -14.77
C GLN A 45 14.06 2.35 -14.70
N ALA A 46 14.46 1.71 -13.60
CA ALA A 46 15.81 1.22 -13.39
C ALA A 46 16.11 -0.03 -14.24
N ALA A 47 17.12 0.05 -15.10
CA ALA A 47 17.67 -1.13 -15.77
C ALA A 47 18.24 -2.10 -14.71
N GLY A 48 17.66 -3.29 -14.58
CA GLY A 48 18.04 -4.27 -13.55
C GLY A 48 17.36 -4.04 -12.20
N ALA A 49 16.14 -3.49 -12.19
CA ALA A 49 15.29 -3.44 -11.01
C ALA A 49 15.23 -4.81 -10.30
N ASP A 50 15.21 -4.80 -8.97
CA ASP A 50 15.26 -6.02 -8.16
C ASP A 50 13.97 -6.83 -8.36
N ASP A 51 14.08 -7.95 -9.06
CA ASP A 51 12.98 -8.88 -9.32
C ASP A 51 12.58 -9.70 -8.07
N ASN A 52 13.35 -9.60 -6.97
CA ASN A 52 13.09 -10.32 -5.72
C ASN A 52 13.32 -9.42 -4.49
N PRO A 53 12.52 -8.35 -4.33
CA PRO A 53 12.72 -7.37 -3.27
C PRO A 53 12.56 -7.97 -1.87
N ARG A 54 13.20 -7.34 -0.89
CA ARG A 54 13.03 -7.69 0.52
C ARG A 54 11.65 -7.23 1.02
N VAL A 55 11.00 -8.09 1.79
CA VAL A 55 9.72 -7.82 2.42
C VAL A 55 9.81 -8.06 3.93
N LEU A 56 9.09 -7.26 4.69
CA LEU A 56 8.92 -7.41 6.13
C LEU A 56 7.60 -8.11 6.40
N ARG A 57 7.65 -9.35 6.87
CA ARG A 57 6.48 -10.02 7.39
C ARG A 57 6.13 -9.47 8.75
N VAL A 58 4.91 -8.98 8.90
CA VAL A 58 4.35 -8.51 10.16
C VAL A 58 3.34 -9.54 10.67
N SER A 59 3.51 -9.99 11.90
CA SER A 59 2.59 -10.93 12.55
C SER A 59 2.71 -10.83 14.06
N GLN A 60 1.57 -10.68 14.76
CA GLN A 60 1.53 -10.64 16.23
C GLN A 60 2.48 -9.56 16.81
N GLY A 61 2.53 -8.39 16.16
CA GLY A 61 3.39 -7.28 16.57
C GLY A 61 4.89 -7.48 16.31
N ARG A 62 5.29 -8.55 15.61
CA ARG A 62 6.68 -8.86 15.30
C ARG A 62 6.96 -8.71 13.81
N THR A 63 8.17 -8.26 13.49
CA THR A 63 8.65 -8.15 12.12
C THR A 63 9.74 -9.19 11.83
N GLN A 64 9.67 -9.81 10.66
CA GLN A 64 10.68 -10.74 10.15
C GLN A 64 11.00 -10.39 8.70
N VAL A 65 12.27 -10.42 8.33
CA VAL A 65 12.67 -10.12 6.94
C VAL A 65 12.61 -11.41 6.11
N HIS A 66 11.99 -11.32 4.95
CA HIS A 66 11.94 -12.36 3.93
C HIS A 66 12.29 -11.77 2.55
N SER A 67 12.49 -12.62 1.57
CA SER A 67 12.43 -12.24 0.16
C SER A 67 11.00 -12.36 -0.37
N TYR A 68 10.67 -11.58 -1.38
CA TYR A 68 9.36 -11.59 -2.01
C TYR A 68 8.98 -12.99 -2.54
N SER A 69 9.90 -13.68 -3.22
CA SER A 69 9.70 -15.04 -3.74
C SER A 69 9.41 -16.08 -2.66
N GLU A 70 10.01 -16.01 -1.48
CA GLU A 70 9.70 -16.92 -0.36
C GLU A 70 8.25 -16.76 0.12
N VAL A 71 7.70 -15.55 0.03
CA VAL A 71 6.32 -15.27 0.41
C VAL A 71 5.34 -15.75 -0.67
N VAL A 72 5.55 -15.35 -1.92
CA VAL A 72 4.56 -15.54 -3.01
C VAL A 72 4.75 -16.81 -3.84
N GLY A 73 5.91 -17.47 -3.72
CA GLY A 73 6.23 -18.72 -4.41
C GLY A 73 5.60 -19.97 -3.80
N ARG A 74 4.68 -19.81 -2.84
CA ARG A 74 4.02 -20.91 -2.15
C ARG A 74 2.89 -21.46 -3.03
N HIS A 75 2.97 -22.74 -3.37
CA HIS A 75 2.03 -23.40 -4.31
C HIS A 75 0.59 -23.49 -3.83
N ASP A 76 0.32 -23.18 -2.57
CA ASP A 76 -1.02 -23.23 -2.00
C ASP A 76 -1.70 -21.86 -1.93
N LEU A 77 -1.12 -20.81 -2.55
CA LEU A 77 -1.72 -19.49 -2.65
C LEU A 77 -2.74 -19.42 -3.78
N ASP A 78 -3.96 -18.99 -3.43
CA ASP A 78 -5.02 -18.71 -4.40
C ASP A 78 -5.09 -17.21 -4.76
N LEU A 79 -4.74 -16.34 -3.81
CA LEU A 79 -4.91 -14.89 -3.91
C LEU A 79 -3.73 -14.15 -3.29
N VAL A 80 -3.22 -13.15 -4.00
CA VAL A 80 -2.27 -12.16 -3.48
C VAL A 80 -2.90 -10.78 -3.60
N ARG A 81 -3.25 -10.16 -2.46
CA ARG A 81 -3.70 -8.76 -2.44
C ARG A 81 -2.48 -7.86 -2.48
N VAL A 82 -2.35 -7.10 -3.56
CA VAL A 82 -1.26 -6.15 -3.76
C VAL A 82 -1.80 -4.77 -3.43
N ILE A 83 -1.36 -4.19 -2.32
CA ILE A 83 -1.92 -2.95 -1.77
C ILE A 83 -0.87 -1.86 -1.88
N ALA A 84 -1.01 -0.93 -2.82
CA ALA A 84 -0.12 0.22 -2.95
C ALA A 84 -0.64 1.38 -2.08
N VAL A 85 0.16 1.86 -1.14
CA VAL A 85 -0.15 3.04 -0.31
C VAL A 85 0.34 4.29 -1.04
N VAL A 86 -0.59 5.19 -1.33
CA VAL A 86 -0.33 6.42 -2.09
C VAL A 86 -0.55 7.62 -1.18
N PRO A 87 0.52 8.21 -0.60
CA PRO A 87 0.40 9.34 0.30
C PRO A 87 0.22 10.64 -0.50
N LEU A 88 -1.03 11.12 -0.59
CA LEU A 88 -1.40 12.29 -1.39
C LEU A 88 -0.95 13.57 -0.70
N GLY A 89 -0.09 14.33 -1.38
CA GLY A 89 0.41 15.62 -0.89
C GLY A 89 1.39 15.52 0.27
N HIS A 90 1.99 14.35 0.50
CA HIS A 90 2.99 14.19 1.55
C HIS A 90 4.28 14.99 1.24
N PRO A 91 4.88 15.69 2.22
CA PRO A 91 6.07 16.55 1.99
C PRO A 91 7.29 15.83 1.40
N ALA A 92 7.44 14.54 1.66
CA ALA A 92 8.53 13.73 1.12
C ALA A 92 8.43 13.48 -0.40
N ARG A 93 7.25 13.69 -1.01
CA ARG A 93 7.00 13.55 -2.46
C ARG A 93 7.50 12.21 -3.02
N ASP A 94 7.33 11.14 -2.25
CA ASP A 94 7.82 9.79 -2.54
C ASP A 94 6.69 8.81 -2.88
N ALA A 95 5.50 9.31 -3.23
CA ALA A 95 4.43 8.47 -3.75
C ALA A 95 4.86 7.74 -5.02
N LEU A 96 4.49 6.46 -5.15
CA LEU A 96 4.79 5.67 -6.34
C LEU A 96 4.14 6.30 -7.57
N ASP A 97 4.89 6.37 -8.66
CA ASP A 97 4.35 6.72 -9.97
C ASP A 97 3.71 5.51 -10.68
N ALA A 98 3.14 5.73 -11.86
CA ALA A 98 2.51 4.68 -12.66
C ALA A 98 3.45 3.53 -13.02
N MET A 99 4.74 3.84 -13.26
CA MET A 99 5.73 2.86 -13.69
C MET A 99 6.21 2.02 -12.51
N ASP A 100 6.41 2.65 -11.34
CA ASP A 100 6.72 1.97 -10.09
C ASP A 100 5.58 1.03 -9.68
N GLU A 101 4.33 1.50 -9.73
CA GLU A 101 3.16 0.65 -9.48
C GLU A 101 3.09 -0.53 -10.45
N LEU A 102 3.34 -0.31 -11.75
CA LEU A 102 3.35 -1.37 -12.75
C LEU A 102 4.47 -2.38 -12.51
N HIS A 103 5.67 -1.93 -12.12
CA HIS A 103 6.78 -2.80 -11.76
C HIS A 103 6.40 -3.77 -10.65
N TYR A 104 5.87 -3.27 -9.53
CA TYR A 104 5.45 -4.13 -8.44
C TYR A 104 4.28 -5.04 -8.80
N LEU A 105 3.34 -4.54 -9.62
CA LEU A 105 2.25 -5.36 -10.13
C LEU A 105 2.74 -6.51 -11.03
N ASN A 106 3.89 -6.36 -11.69
CA ASN A 106 4.47 -7.37 -12.58
C ASN A 106 5.34 -8.41 -11.85
N LEU A 107 5.74 -8.19 -10.59
CA LEU A 107 6.54 -9.16 -9.83
C LEU A 107 5.87 -10.55 -9.76
N PRO A 108 6.57 -11.65 -10.03
CA PRO A 108 5.95 -12.97 -10.23
C PRO A 108 5.20 -13.49 -8.99
N VAL A 109 4.16 -14.31 -9.18
CA VAL A 109 3.47 -15.04 -8.09
C VAL A 109 3.35 -16.51 -8.48
N ALA A 110 3.11 -17.40 -7.52
CA ALA A 110 2.92 -18.83 -7.79
C ALA A 110 1.87 -19.06 -8.88
N ALA A 111 2.11 -20.05 -9.73
CA ALA A 111 1.21 -20.40 -10.84
C ALA A 111 -0.20 -20.72 -10.31
N GLY A 112 -1.21 -20.03 -10.84
CA GLY A 112 -2.61 -20.17 -10.43
C GLY A 112 -3.07 -19.18 -9.34
N ALA A 113 -2.15 -18.48 -8.67
CA ALA A 113 -2.49 -17.42 -7.74
C ALA A 113 -2.95 -16.16 -8.50
N HIS A 114 -4.07 -15.58 -8.07
CA HIS A 114 -4.61 -14.36 -8.66
C HIS A 114 -4.11 -13.13 -7.91
N LYS A 115 -3.70 -12.09 -8.63
CA LYS A 115 -3.39 -10.79 -8.00
C LYS A 115 -4.65 -9.94 -7.91
N GLN A 116 -4.87 -9.33 -6.75
CA GLN A 116 -5.89 -8.32 -6.54
C GLN A 116 -5.20 -6.99 -6.19
N PRO A 117 -4.93 -6.14 -7.20
CA PRO A 117 -4.33 -4.82 -7.01
C PRO A 117 -5.32 -3.80 -6.43
N VAL A 118 -4.92 -3.16 -5.33
CA VAL A 118 -5.66 -2.10 -4.64
C VAL A 118 -4.74 -0.92 -4.38
N ARG A 119 -5.18 0.29 -4.74
CA ARG A 119 -4.49 1.53 -4.37
C ARG A 119 -5.20 2.14 -3.20
N VAL A 120 -4.47 2.38 -2.12
CA VAL A 120 -4.97 3.02 -0.90
C VAL A 120 -4.46 4.45 -0.89
N LEU A 121 -5.34 5.38 -1.24
CA LEU A 121 -5.05 6.80 -1.24
C LEU A 121 -5.14 7.33 0.21
N VAL A 122 -4.03 7.87 0.71
CA VAL A 122 -3.91 8.41 2.07
C VAL A 122 -3.74 9.93 1.97
N PRO A 123 -4.77 10.74 2.25
CA PRO A 123 -4.66 12.18 2.18
C PRO A 123 -3.79 12.71 3.33
N TRP A 124 -2.70 13.40 2.98
CA TRP A 124 -1.78 14.01 3.96
C TRP A 124 -1.82 15.54 3.91
N SER A 125 -2.15 16.12 2.74
CA SER A 125 -2.18 17.57 2.57
C SER A 125 -3.45 18.19 3.18
N PRO A 126 -3.31 19.31 3.93
CA PRO A 126 -4.45 20.09 4.40
C PRO A 126 -5.18 20.82 3.26
N GLU A 127 -4.49 21.07 2.15
CA GLU A 127 -5.05 21.67 0.93
C GLU A 127 -5.42 20.58 -0.10
N PRO A 128 -6.43 20.79 -0.95
CA PRO A 128 -6.74 19.88 -2.06
C PRO A 128 -5.52 19.69 -2.97
N VAL A 129 -5.19 18.45 -3.26
CA VAL A 129 -4.11 18.09 -4.19
C VAL A 129 -4.69 17.27 -5.33
N GLU A 130 -4.27 17.58 -6.56
CA GLU A 130 -4.60 16.76 -7.72
C GLU A 130 -4.02 15.35 -7.53
N ALA A 131 -4.90 14.37 -7.49
CA ALA A 131 -4.52 12.97 -7.37
C ALA A 131 -4.71 12.27 -8.71
N VAL A 132 -3.72 11.50 -9.14
CA VAL A 132 -3.90 10.57 -10.26
C VAL A 132 -4.79 9.43 -9.78
N VAL A 133 -6.08 9.54 -10.07
CA VAL A 133 -7.09 8.51 -9.77
C VAL A 133 -7.15 7.53 -10.94
N GLY A 134 -6.73 6.29 -10.70
CA GLY A 134 -6.93 5.19 -11.65
C GLY A 134 -5.74 4.93 -12.56
N HIS A 135 -4.84 4.07 -12.09
CA HIS A 135 -3.99 3.30 -13.00
C HIS A 135 -4.77 2.07 -13.48
N PRO A 136 -4.75 1.75 -14.79
CA PRO A 136 -5.43 0.57 -15.32
C PRO A 136 -5.08 -0.69 -14.54
N GLY A 137 -6.10 -1.47 -14.21
CA GLY A 137 -5.96 -2.70 -13.44
C GLY A 137 -6.05 -2.54 -11.93
N TRP A 138 -5.97 -1.32 -11.37
CA TRP A 138 -6.06 -1.10 -9.92
C TRP A 138 -7.47 -0.71 -9.46
N SER A 139 -7.87 -1.23 -8.30
CA SER A 139 -9.05 -0.72 -7.57
C SER A 139 -8.62 0.38 -6.61
N ASN A 140 -9.12 1.62 -6.75
CA ASN A 140 -8.83 2.69 -5.81
C ASN A 140 -9.72 2.59 -4.57
N VAL A 141 -9.12 2.72 -3.40
CA VAL A 141 -9.74 2.88 -2.09
C VAL A 141 -9.13 4.13 -1.48
N MET A 142 -9.95 5.03 -0.97
CA MET A 142 -9.47 6.24 -0.30
C MET A 142 -9.71 6.09 1.19
N LEU A 143 -8.67 6.27 2.01
CA LEU A 143 -8.84 6.34 3.45
C LEU A 143 -9.35 7.71 3.81
N SER A 144 -10.60 7.75 4.29
CA SER A 144 -11.14 8.94 4.93
C SER A 144 -10.24 9.29 6.12
N PRO A 145 -9.75 10.52 6.24
CA PRO A 145 -9.29 10.99 7.53
C PRO A 145 -10.50 10.89 8.46
N GLU A 146 -10.36 10.13 9.54
CA GLU A 146 -11.40 10.10 10.56
C GLU A 146 -11.47 11.52 11.15
N PRO A 147 -12.66 12.11 11.32
CA PRO A 147 -12.79 13.32 12.12
C PRO A 147 -12.46 12.97 13.56
N THR A 148 -11.19 13.09 13.93
CA THR A 148 -10.76 12.88 15.30
C THR A 148 -11.04 14.14 16.10
N SER A 149 -11.43 13.98 17.36
CA SER A 149 -11.48 15.08 18.32
C SER A 149 -10.09 15.48 18.83
N ASP A 150 -9.02 14.86 18.31
CA ASP A 150 -7.64 15.17 18.66
C ASP A 150 -7.13 16.36 17.82
N PRO A 151 -6.79 17.51 18.44
CA PRO A 151 -6.29 18.68 17.72
C PRO A 151 -4.95 18.43 17.00
N ALA A 152 -4.22 17.35 17.32
CA ALA A 152 -3.03 16.94 16.57
C ALA A 152 -3.35 16.28 15.22
N PHE A 153 -4.59 15.81 15.02
CA PHE A 153 -5.06 15.14 13.81
C PHE A 153 -6.38 15.77 13.32
N PRO A 154 -6.37 17.04 12.88
CA PRO A 154 -7.56 17.68 12.35
C PRO A 154 -8.05 16.93 11.10
N ALA A 155 -9.37 16.77 10.98
CA ALA A 155 -9.97 16.27 9.75
C ALA A 155 -9.49 17.10 8.56
N THR A 156 -9.05 16.45 7.48
CA THR A 156 -8.65 17.16 6.26
C THR A 156 -9.86 17.91 5.71
N ALA A 157 -9.84 19.25 5.77
CA ALA A 157 -11.04 20.08 5.64
C ALA A 157 -11.80 19.93 4.31
N TRP A 158 -11.08 19.71 3.21
CA TRP A 158 -11.71 19.50 1.89
C TRP A 158 -12.45 18.15 1.78
N TRP A 159 -12.19 17.21 2.70
CA TRP A 159 -12.89 15.92 2.75
C TRP A 159 -14.38 16.04 3.07
N LEU A 160 -14.75 17.06 3.86
CA LEU A 160 -16.14 17.34 4.21
C LEU A 160 -16.92 17.98 3.05
N THR A 161 -16.22 18.36 1.98
CA THR A 161 -16.80 19.03 0.82
C THR A 161 -16.28 18.38 -0.48
N PRO A 162 -16.73 17.16 -0.83
CA PRO A 162 -16.22 16.42 -1.99
C PRO A 162 -16.30 17.19 -3.32
N GLU A 163 -17.23 18.13 -3.42
CA GLU A 163 -17.40 19.05 -4.56
C GLU A 163 -16.18 19.96 -4.82
N GLN A 164 -15.28 20.10 -3.84
CA GLN A 164 -14.06 20.89 -3.95
C GLN A 164 -12.87 20.10 -4.53
N ILE A 165 -13.02 18.78 -4.72
CA ILE A 165 -11.98 17.91 -5.26
C ILE A 165 -12.01 17.99 -6.80
N PRO A 166 -10.94 18.47 -7.46
CA PRO A 166 -10.86 18.45 -8.91
C PRO A 166 -11.05 17.03 -9.46
N ALA A 167 -11.90 16.87 -10.49
CA ALA A 167 -12.22 15.59 -11.14
C ALA A 167 -13.06 14.56 -10.33
N ALA A 168 -13.75 14.99 -9.26
CA ALA A 168 -14.67 14.12 -8.52
C ALA A 168 -16.08 13.94 -9.14
N ALA A 169 -16.34 14.55 -10.31
CA ALA A 169 -17.61 14.47 -11.06
C ALA A 169 -17.46 13.69 -12.36
#